data_AF-A0A3N4JRI9-F1
#
_entry.id   AF-A0A3N4JRI9-F1
#
_cell.length_a   1.000
_cell.length_b   1.000
_cell.length_c   1.000
_cell.angle_alpha   90.00
_cell.angle_beta   90.00
_cell.angle_gamma   90.00
#
_symmetry.space_group_name_H-M   'P 1'
#
loop_
_entity.id
_entity.type
_entity.pdbx_description
1 polymer ?
#
loop_
_entity_poly.entity_id
_entity_poly.type
_entity_poly.pdbx_seq_one_letter_code
_entity_poly.pdbx_strand_id
1 'polypeptide(L)'
;MYIDSGLETHLKEINQGMGADERCYLYGDPAYVLSYGIVTGYKATVRLPLNPVLKEMNAHMSSIRVSVEHGFGETMNLWAFNGYKRSLQSGLSPIAGYFLVAILLSNIHSCFYRNESCDRFDCDPPSLSAYLSLV
;
A
#
# COMPACT_ATOMS: atom_id res chain seq x y z
N MET A 1 4.96 -10.54 11.43
CA MET A 1 4.74 -9.22 10.79
C MET A 1 3.29 -9.01 10.37
N TYR A 2 2.69 -9.85 9.51
CA TYR A 2 1.27 -9.70 9.14
C TYR A 2 0.32 -10.04 10.29
N ILE A 3 0.47 -11.20 10.92
CA ILE A 3 -0.35 -11.61 12.07
C ILE A 3 -0.21 -10.60 13.21
N ASP A 4 1.03 -10.15 13.47
CA ASP A 4 1.33 -9.18 14.53
C ASP A 4 0.88 -7.75 14.20
N SER A 5 0.47 -7.46 12.96
CA SER A 5 0.01 -6.12 12.57
C SER A 5 -1.38 -5.78 13.10
N GLY A 6 -2.16 -6.80 13.50
CA GLY A 6 -3.55 -6.62 13.90
C GLY A 6 -4.48 -6.16 12.77
N LEU A 7 -4.04 -6.21 11.50
CA LEU A 7 -4.81 -5.69 10.36
C LEU A 7 -6.21 -6.32 10.25
N GLU A 8 -6.33 -7.63 10.46
CA GLU A 8 -7.64 -8.30 10.41
C GLU A 8 -8.58 -7.83 11.51
N THR A 9 -8.05 -7.50 12.69
CA THR A 9 -8.86 -6.97 13.80
C THR A 9 -9.43 -5.61 13.42
N HIS A 10 -8.61 -4.71 12.88
CA HIS A 10 -9.05 -3.40 12.40
C HIS A 10 -10.06 -3.52 11.26
N LEU A 11 -9.84 -4.42 10.30
CA LEU A 11 -10.80 -4.65 9.21
C LEU A 11 -12.13 -5.19 9.73
N LYS A 12 -12.12 -6.05 10.74
CA LYS A 12 -13.35 -6.50 11.40
C LYS A 12 -14.07 -5.35 12.07
N GLU A 13 -13.36 -4.51 12.80
CA GLU A 13 -13.92 -3.31 13.47
C GLU A 13 -14.53 -2.33 12.46
N ILE A 14 -13.83 -2.02 11.37
CA ILE A 14 -14.34 -1.16 10.29
C ILE A 14 -15.64 -1.73 9.71
N ASN A 15 -15.69 -3.05 9.50
CA ASN A 15 -16.83 -3.71 8.89
C ASN A 15 -17.92 -4.12 9.91
N GLN A 16 -17.79 -3.79 11.20
CA GLN A 16 -18.79 -4.14 12.21
C GLN A 16 -20.11 -3.42 11.92
N GLY A 17 -21.20 -4.19 11.86
CA GLY A 17 -22.55 -3.66 11.62
C GLY A 17 -22.83 -3.28 10.15
N MET A 18 -21.87 -3.41 9.25
CA MET A 18 -22.05 -3.07 7.82
C MET A 18 -22.70 -4.22 7.03
N GLY A 19 -23.61 -3.87 6.12
CA GLY A 19 -24.16 -4.79 5.13
C GLY A 19 -23.08 -5.30 4.17
N ALA A 20 -23.31 -6.44 3.51
CA ALA A 20 -22.30 -7.07 2.65
C ALA A 20 -21.77 -6.14 1.54
N ASP A 21 -22.64 -5.29 0.99
CA ASP A 21 -22.34 -4.36 -0.11
C ASP A 21 -21.63 -3.09 0.34
N GLU A 22 -21.60 -2.82 1.66
CA GLU A 22 -20.97 -1.63 2.24
C GLU A 22 -19.60 -1.95 2.85
N ARG A 23 -19.22 -3.23 2.93
CA ARG A 23 -17.95 -3.64 3.55
C ARG A 23 -16.76 -3.13 2.76
N CYS A 24 -15.76 -2.68 3.50
CA CYS A 24 -14.46 -2.32 2.99
C CYS A 24 -13.57 -3.56 2.84
N TYR A 25 -12.84 -3.62 1.72
CA TYR A 25 -11.84 -4.65 1.44
C TYR A 25 -10.51 -4.01 1.08
N LEU A 26 -9.41 -4.61 1.52
CA LEU A 26 -8.06 -4.22 1.12
C LEU A 26 -7.59 -5.07 -0.05
N TYR A 27 -7.02 -4.42 -1.05
CA TYR A 27 -6.30 -5.11 -2.10
C TYR A 27 -4.91 -5.52 -1.59
N GLY A 28 -4.67 -6.83 -1.51
CA GLY A 28 -3.47 -7.41 -0.92
C GLY A 28 -2.68 -8.31 -1.85
N ASP A 29 -1.45 -8.61 -1.43
CA ASP A 29 -0.62 -9.62 -2.08
C ASP A 29 -1.29 -11.01 -2.02
N PRO A 30 -1.16 -11.86 -3.05
CA PRO A 30 -1.67 -13.23 -3.04
C PRO A 30 -1.28 -14.07 -1.82
N ALA A 31 -0.18 -13.75 -1.13
CA ALA A 31 0.22 -14.40 0.11
C ALA A 31 -0.82 -14.25 1.25
N TYR A 32 -1.73 -13.28 1.16
CA TYR A 32 -2.74 -12.97 2.18
C TYR A 32 -4.17 -13.34 1.78
N VAL A 33 -4.35 -14.17 0.75
CA VAL A 33 -5.66 -14.47 0.15
C VAL A 33 -6.70 -15.10 1.09
N LEU A 34 -6.29 -15.64 2.25
CA LEU A 34 -7.17 -16.28 3.23
C LEU A 34 -7.55 -15.39 4.41
N SER A 35 -7.11 -14.14 4.39
CA SER A 35 -7.33 -13.20 5.48
C SER A 35 -8.65 -12.46 5.39
N TYR A 36 -9.26 -12.18 6.53
CA TYR A 36 -10.53 -11.43 6.57
C TYR A 36 -10.37 -10.03 5.95
N GLY A 37 -11.27 -9.68 5.03
CA GLY A 37 -11.30 -8.36 4.41
C GLY A 37 -10.17 -8.09 3.41
N ILE A 38 -9.41 -9.12 3.00
CA ILE A 38 -8.38 -9.00 1.97
C ILE A 38 -8.85 -9.65 0.68
N VAL A 39 -8.75 -8.90 -0.42
CA VAL A 39 -9.00 -9.37 -1.78
C VAL A 39 -7.68 -9.31 -2.56
N THR A 40 -7.44 -10.33 -3.38
CA THR A 40 -6.22 -10.42 -4.20
C THR A 40 -6.60 -10.55 -5.67
N GLY A 41 -5.64 -10.31 -6.57
CA GLY A 41 -5.90 -10.42 -8.01
C GLY A 41 -6.39 -11.81 -8.40
N TYR A 42 -7.47 -11.88 -9.17
CA TYR A 42 -8.02 -13.12 -9.68
C TYR A 42 -7.06 -13.75 -10.69
N LYS A 43 -6.81 -15.06 -10.58
CA LYS A 43 -5.90 -15.78 -11.48
C LYS A 43 -6.70 -16.66 -12.45
N ALA A 44 -6.38 -16.56 -13.73
CA ALA A 44 -6.85 -17.54 -14.71
C ALA A 44 -6.17 -18.89 -14.44
N THR A 45 -6.90 -19.98 -14.59
CA THR A 45 -6.33 -21.33 -14.67
C THR A 45 -6.68 -21.95 -16.01
N VAL A 46 -5.96 -23.01 -16.40
CA VAL A 46 -6.21 -23.73 -17.67
C VAL A 46 -7.68 -24.17 -17.80
N ARG A 47 -8.33 -24.49 -16.68
CA ARG A 47 -9.72 -24.95 -16.64
C ARG A 47 -10.74 -23.84 -16.41
N LEU A 48 -10.30 -22.70 -15.89
CA LEU A 48 -11.17 -21.59 -15.51
C LEU A 48 -10.55 -20.27 -15.98
N PRO A 49 -10.79 -19.86 -17.23
CA PRO A 49 -10.35 -18.56 -17.71
C PRO A 49 -11.10 -17.44 -16.98
N LEU A 50 -10.46 -16.29 -16.80
CA LEU A 50 -11.13 -15.13 -16.24
C LEU A 50 -12.21 -14.64 -17.21
N ASN A 51 -13.43 -14.53 -16.70
CA ASN A 51 -14.50 -13.85 -17.41
C ASN A 51 -14.18 -12.34 -17.55
N PRO A 52 -14.90 -11.61 -18.42
CA PRO A 52 -14.66 -10.17 -18.63
C PRO A 52 -14.75 -9.34 -17.34
N VAL A 53 -15.70 -9.66 -16.46
CA VAL A 53 -15.90 -8.93 -15.18
C VAL A 53 -14.68 -9.06 -14.27
N LEU A 54 -14.13 -10.26 -14.09
CA LEU A 54 -12.95 -10.47 -13.26
C LEU A 54 -11.69 -9.83 -13.86
N LYS A 55 -11.60 -9.75 -15.20
CA LYS A 55 -10.52 -9.01 -15.87
C LYS A 55 -10.60 -7.52 -15.58
N GLU A 56 -11.81 -6.96 -15.65
CA GLU A 56 -12.05 -5.55 -15.33
C GLU A 56 -11.75 -5.25 -13.86
N MET A 57 -12.19 -6.10 -12.93
CA MET A 57 -11.84 -5.98 -11.51
C MET A 57 -10.33 -6.02 -11.30
N ASN A 58 -9.61 -6.95 -11.94
CA ASN A 58 -8.15 -6.98 -11.88
C ASN A 58 -7.50 -5.72 -12.44
N ALA A 59 -8.00 -5.17 -13.55
CA ALA A 59 -7.49 -3.93 -14.13
C ALA A 59 -7.66 -2.77 -13.16
N HIS A 60 -8.84 -2.67 -12.53
CA HIS A 60 -9.12 -1.65 -11.53
C HIS A 60 -8.22 -1.80 -10.29
N MET A 61 -8.15 -2.99 -9.69
CA MET A 61 -7.26 -3.25 -8.54
C MET A 61 -5.79 -2.98 -8.86
N SER A 62 -5.33 -3.36 -10.06
CA SER A 62 -3.96 -3.10 -10.50
C SER A 62 -3.69 -1.61 -10.65
N SER A 63 -4.64 -0.80 -11.14
CA SER A 63 -4.46 0.65 -11.26
C SER A 63 -4.26 1.34 -9.92
N ILE A 64 -4.94 0.88 -8.87
CA ILE A 64 -4.78 1.42 -7.51
C ILE A 64 -3.40 1.09 -6.97
N ARG A 65 -2.91 -0.15 -7.17
CA ARG A 65 -1.58 -0.58 -6.71
C ARG A 65 -0.43 0.22 -7.32
N VAL A 66 -0.59 0.76 -8.53
CA VAL A 66 0.42 1.61 -9.18
C VAL A 66 0.75 2.85 -8.33
N SER A 67 -0.21 3.40 -7.59
CA SER A 67 0.03 4.54 -6.69
C SER A 67 0.99 4.17 -5.55
N VAL A 68 0.76 3.00 -4.93
CA VAL A 68 1.59 2.47 -3.84
C VAL A 68 3.00 2.18 -4.33
N GLU A 69 3.14 1.61 -5.52
CA GLU A 69 4.45 1.30 -6.11
C GLU A 69 5.26 2.55 -6.43
N HIS A 70 4.62 3.63 -6.90
CA HIS A 70 5.31 4.91 -7.08
C HIS A 70 5.83 5.46 -5.76
N GLY A 71 5.00 5.55 -4.71
CA GLY A 71 5.43 6.05 -3.40
C GLY A 71 6.53 5.20 -2.77
N PHE A 72 6.46 3.88 -2.93
CA PHE A 72 7.53 2.97 -2.53
C PHE A 72 8.82 3.25 -3.31
N GLY A 73 8.74 3.34 -4.65
CA GLY A 73 9.88 3.62 -5.51
C GLY A 73 10.56 4.94 -5.17
N GLU A 74 9.79 6.01 -4.97
CA GLU A 74 10.30 7.32 -4.56
C GLU A 74 11.02 7.27 -3.22
N THR A 75 10.42 6.60 -2.23
CA THR A 75 11.06 6.42 -0.90
C THR A 75 12.36 5.65 -1.00
N MET A 76 12.43 4.60 -1.83
CA MET A 76 13.65 3.84 -2.04
C MET A 76 14.73 4.63 -2.79
N ASN A 77 14.33 5.53 -3.70
CA ASN A 77 15.23 6.39 -4.47
C ASN A 77 15.81 7.53 -3.61
N LEU A 78 14.98 8.18 -2.78
CA LEU A 78 15.42 9.24 -1.88
C LEU A 78 16.31 8.69 -0.74
N TRP A 79 15.98 7.49 -0.23
CA TRP A 79 16.60 6.94 0.96
C TRP A 79 17.28 5.60 0.67
N ALA A 80 18.42 5.67 -0.03
CA ALA A 80 19.19 4.49 -0.47
C ALA A 80 19.56 3.51 0.66
N PHE A 81 19.62 3.98 1.91
CA PHE A 81 19.84 3.13 3.08
C PHE A 81 18.79 2.00 3.19
N ASN A 82 17.52 2.26 2.85
CA ASN A 82 16.47 1.26 2.86
C ASN A 82 16.71 0.13 1.84
N GLY A 83 17.48 0.40 0.78
CA GLY A 83 17.87 -0.57 -0.23
C GLY A 83 19.12 -1.39 0.13
N TYR A 84 19.84 -1.03 1.20
CA TYR A 84 21.15 -1.61 1.50
C TYR A 84 21.03 -2.95 2.26
N LYS A 85 20.73 -4.00 1.51
CA LYS A 85 20.47 -5.37 2.02
C LYS A 85 21.58 -5.94 2.92
N ARG A 86 22.85 -5.51 2.75
CA ARG A 86 23.97 -6.03 3.56
C ARG A 86 23.94 -5.53 5.00
N SER A 87 23.43 -4.32 5.24
CA SER A 87 23.32 -3.73 6.59
C SER A 87 21.95 -3.90 7.22
N LEU A 88 20.92 -4.24 6.43
CA LEU A 88 19.55 -4.40 6.89
C LEU A 88 19.21 -5.89 6.99
N GLN A 89 19.30 -6.43 8.20
CA GLN A 89 19.00 -7.84 8.47
C GLN A 89 17.73 -7.97 9.32
N SER A 90 16.79 -8.79 8.85
CA SER A 90 15.54 -9.05 9.57
C SER A 90 15.85 -9.63 10.95
N GLY A 91 15.22 -9.08 12.00
CA GLY A 91 15.45 -9.48 13.39
C GLY A 91 16.73 -8.93 14.03
N LEU A 92 17.63 -8.31 13.26
CA LEU A 92 18.89 -7.73 13.75
C LEU A 92 18.97 -6.22 13.55
N SER A 93 18.14 -5.68 12.67
CA SER A 93 18.04 -4.24 12.41
C SER A 93 16.57 -3.81 12.48
N PRO A 94 16.26 -2.60 12.97
CA PRO A 94 14.89 -2.09 13.01
C PRO A 94 14.43 -1.60 11.63
N ILE A 95 14.43 -2.49 10.64
CA ILE A 95 14.13 -2.21 9.22
C ILE A 95 12.80 -1.48 9.07
N ALA A 96 11.75 -1.95 9.76
CA ALA A 96 10.43 -1.33 9.71
C ALA A 96 10.45 0.12 10.24
N GLY A 97 11.20 0.38 11.32
CA GLY A 97 11.32 1.73 11.88
C GLY A 97 12.05 2.68 10.93
N TYR A 98 13.15 2.23 10.32
CA TYR A 98 13.86 3.02 9.31
C TYR A 98 12.97 3.34 8.11
N PHE A 99 12.19 2.37 7.65
CA PHE A 99 11.28 2.56 6.53
C PHE A 99 10.14 3.54 6.86
N LEU A 100 9.58 3.48 8.08
CA LEU A 100 8.56 4.44 8.54
C LEU A 100 9.10 5.88 8.60
N VAL A 101 10.30 6.07 9.14
CA VAL A 101 10.95 7.39 9.16
C VAL A 101 11.21 7.87 7.73
N ALA A 102 11.65 6.98 6.84
CA ALA A 102 11.87 7.33 5.44
C ALA A 102 10.56 7.74 4.73
N ILE A 103 9.44 7.04 4.96
CA ILE A 103 8.12 7.45 4.44
C ILE A 103 7.76 8.85 4.96
N LEU A 104 7.90 9.10 6.26
CA LEU A 104 7.60 10.42 6.83
C LEU A 104 8.40 11.52 6.15
N LEU A 105 9.71 11.31 5.98
CA LEU A 105 10.60 12.26 5.33
C LEU A 105 10.31 12.39 3.82
N SER A 106 9.95 11.30 3.13
CA SER A 106 9.50 11.34 1.73
C SER A 106 8.25 12.19 1.59
N ASN A 107 7.24 12.00 2.45
CA ASN A 107 6.01 12.79 2.39
C ASN A 107 6.27 14.28 2.66
N ILE A 108 7.18 14.60 3.61
CA ILE A 108 7.65 15.97 3.84
C ILE A 108 8.35 16.53 2.59
N HIS A 109 9.21 15.73 1.96
CA HIS A 109 9.87 16.10 0.71
C HIS A 109 8.85 16.40 -0.40
N SER A 110 7.83 15.57 -0.57
CA SER A 110 6.75 15.77 -1.54
C SER A 110 5.92 17.03 -1.29
N CYS A 111 5.80 17.48 -0.02
CA CYS A 111 5.14 18.75 0.31
C CYS A 111 5.88 19.98 -0.27
N PHE A 112 7.20 19.88 -0.49
CA PHE A 112 8.01 20.95 -1.05
C PHE A 112 8.25 20.78 -2.55
N TYR A 113 8.35 19.55 -3.01
CA TYR A 113 8.71 19.21 -4.39
C TYR A 113 7.63 18.31 -4.98
N ARG A 114 6.97 18.81 -6.02
CA ARG A 114 6.06 18.00 -6.84
C ARG A 114 6.80 16.77 -7.36
N ASN A 115 6.21 15.59 -7.20
CA ASN A 115 6.78 14.31 -7.61
C ASN A 115 5.97 13.65 -8.73
N GLU A 116 6.49 12.53 -9.25
CA GLU A 116 5.83 11.77 -10.32
C GLU A 116 4.43 11.28 -9.92
N SER A 117 4.18 11.06 -8.62
CA SER A 117 2.85 10.69 -8.13
C SER A 117 1.86 11.84 -8.31
N CYS A 118 2.23 13.07 -7.96
CA CYS A 118 1.43 14.27 -8.19
C CYS A 118 1.11 14.47 -9.68
N ASP A 119 2.08 14.22 -10.56
CA ASP A 119 1.89 14.33 -12.01
C ASP A 119 0.96 13.23 -12.54
N ARG A 120 1.13 11.99 -12.05
CA ARG A 120 0.35 10.84 -12.50
C ARG A 120 -1.13 10.94 -12.11
N PHE A 121 -1.41 11.46 -10.92
CA PHE A 121 -2.77 11.56 -10.39
C PHE A 121 -3.37 12.96 -10.50
N ASP A 122 -2.66 13.89 -11.13
CA ASP A 122 -3.04 15.31 -11.24
C ASP A 122 -3.51 15.90 -9.91
N CYS A 123 -2.69 15.70 -8.88
CA CYS A 123 -3.01 16.02 -7.50
C CYS A 123 -1.86 16.78 -6.84
N ASP A 124 -2.14 18.01 -6.41
CA ASP A 124 -1.15 18.83 -5.72
C ASP A 124 -0.87 18.29 -4.31
N PRO A 125 0.40 18.31 -3.87
CA PRO A 125 0.73 17.90 -2.52
C PRO A 125 0.17 18.92 -1.50
N PRO A 126 -0.20 18.47 -0.29
CA PRO A 126 -0.60 19.38 0.76
C PRO A 126 0.56 20.29 1.18
N SER A 127 0.25 21.41 1.83
CA SER A 127 1.30 22.19 2.50
C SER A 127 1.95 21.38 3.62
N LEU A 128 3.23 21.67 3.92
CA LEU A 128 3.92 20.99 5.02
C LEU A 128 3.14 21.10 6.34
N SER A 129 2.59 22.28 6.65
CA SER A 129 1.83 22.50 7.88
C SER A 129 0.55 21.65 7.92
N ALA A 130 -0.15 21.50 6.79
CA ALA A 130 -1.34 20.66 6.73
C ALA A 130 -0.97 19.19 6.92
N TYR A 131 0.10 18.71 6.26
CA TYR A 131 0.56 17.33 6.41
C TYR A 131 1.00 17.01 7.84
N LEU A 132 1.83 17.85 8.46
CA LEU A 132 2.33 17.61 9.82
C LEU A 132 1.24 17.69 10.89
N SER A 133 0.08 18.27 10.59
CA SER A 133 -1.07 18.24 11.51
C SER A 133 -1.80 16.90 11.56
N LEU A 134 -1.51 15.99 10.62
CA LEU A 134 -2.11 14.65 10.51
C LEU A 134 -1.25 13.54 11.14
N VAL A 135 -0.01 13.84 11.53
CA VAL A 135 1.00 12.86 11.99
C VAL A 135 1.07 12.82 13.51
#